data_AF-A0A0N0DBU1-F1
#
_entry.id   AF-A0A0N0DBU1-F1
#
_cell.length_a   1.000
_cell.length_b   1.000
_cell.length_c   1.000
_cell.angle_alpha   90.00
_cell.angle_beta   90.00
_cell.angle_gamma   90.00
#
_symmetry.space_group_name_H-M   'P 1'
#
loop_
_entity.id
_entity.type
_entity.pdbx_description
1 polymer ?
#
loop_
_entity_poly.entity_id
_entity_poly.type
_entity_poly.pdbx_seq_one_letter_code
_entity_poly.pdbx_strand_id
1 'polypeptide(L)'
;MPIHTTRDKSSLTAQTVVSKIRALVQIRTLAIADLATALGTPTHESAISARAAPFVPGGKKAGSAGGNAVPFWKEHLGWWYDWTPKPSSVPGVVSVPMLWGSGRHGTQDSKRFSEFGKMKGTPQYLLGFNEPDCSGKDSAHIGVAEGVDLWNRLIAPKGQQGALLGSPAMCVQMDEKWLKKFNNAGLSKSWDFTAIHIYKPDVASVQADIDHYWNTYGKPIWVTEFGCVYDQNGFTPCSDQGQINKWINDAVDLFEKNEHVAAYAYTDGGSLGKAWLPTTNGGKKLSESGRTYLSAISKYH
;
A
#
# COMPACT_ATOMS: atom_id res chain seq x y z
N MET A 1 10.59 -75.04 -23.98
CA MET A 1 10.70 -75.49 -25.38
C MET A 1 9.39 -76.19 -25.76
N PRO A 2 8.73 -75.94 -26.90
CA PRO A 2 8.68 -74.74 -27.77
C PRO A 2 7.22 -74.18 -27.95
N ILE A 3 7.02 -72.85 -28.11
CA ILE A 3 6.69 -72.07 -29.36
C ILE A 3 5.20 -72.16 -29.78
N HIS A 4 4.50 -71.12 -30.26
CA HIS A 4 4.53 -69.66 -30.19
C HIS A 4 3.31 -69.20 -31.01
N THR A 5 2.59 -68.20 -30.52
CA THR A 5 1.48 -67.51 -31.20
C THR A 5 1.97 -66.31 -32.04
N THR A 6 1.10 -65.94 -32.98
CA THR A 6 1.22 -64.95 -34.07
C THR A 6 1.27 -63.47 -33.64
N ARG A 7 1.96 -62.61 -34.42
CA ARG A 7 1.39 -61.50 -35.23
C ARG A 7 2.43 -60.44 -35.66
N ASP A 8 2.21 -59.97 -36.88
CA ASP A 8 2.81 -58.81 -37.58
C ASP A 8 2.81 -57.48 -36.79
N LYS A 9 3.83 -56.65 -37.04
CA LYS A 9 3.72 -55.32 -37.69
C LYS A 9 5.08 -54.63 -37.87
N SER A 10 5.36 -54.25 -39.12
CA SER A 10 6.32 -53.24 -39.60
C SER A 10 6.07 -51.85 -38.97
N SER A 11 7.04 -50.94 -38.81
CA SER A 11 7.77 -50.24 -39.88
C SER A 11 8.86 -49.33 -39.31
N LEU A 12 9.92 -49.13 -40.11
CA LEU A 12 11.20 -48.48 -39.84
C LEU A 12 11.11 -46.96 -39.65
N THR A 13 12.11 -46.46 -38.91
CA THR A 13 12.60 -45.07 -38.80
C THR A 13 13.65 -44.73 -39.88
N ALA A 14 13.63 -43.49 -40.41
CA ALA A 14 14.78 -42.55 -40.51
C ALA A 14 14.63 -41.46 -41.61
N GLN A 15 14.41 -40.21 -41.14
CA GLN A 15 14.91 -38.89 -41.59
C GLN A 15 14.97 -38.47 -43.09
N THR A 16 14.28 -37.35 -43.42
CA THR A 16 14.13 -36.79 -44.79
C THR A 16 14.27 -35.24 -44.84
N VAL A 17 15.28 -34.77 -45.59
CA VAL A 17 15.32 -33.79 -46.72
C VAL A 17 14.72 -32.35 -46.62
N VAL A 18 15.64 -31.36 -46.73
CA VAL A 18 15.76 -30.16 -47.62
C VAL A 18 14.51 -29.44 -48.20
N SER A 19 14.42 -28.09 -48.07
CA SER A 19 14.15 -27.15 -49.21
C SER A 19 14.24 -25.65 -48.85
N LYS A 20 14.90 -24.85 -49.71
CA LYS A 20 14.95 -23.36 -49.72
C LYS A 20 14.62 -22.83 -51.12
N ILE A 21 13.50 -22.09 -51.22
CA ILE A 21 13.23 -20.81 -51.93
C ILE A 21 13.79 -20.61 -53.35
N ARG A 22 12.89 -20.30 -54.33
CA ARG A 22 13.03 -19.17 -55.29
C ARG A 22 11.72 -18.85 -56.03
N ALA A 23 11.60 -17.58 -56.41
CA ALA A 23 10.39 -16.82 -56.72
C ALA A 23 10.13 -16.56 -58.22
N LEU A 24 9.00 -15.87 -58.47
CA LEU A 24 8.51 -15.17 -59.68
C LEU A 24 7.65 -15.95 -60.69
N VAL A 25 6.33 -15.68 -60.67
CA VAL A 25 5.50 -15.50 -61.88
C VAL A 25 4.47 -14.40 -61.60
N GLN A 26 4.27 -13.54 -62.60
CA GLN A 26 3.49 -12.30 -62.58
C GLN A 26 2.10 -12.53 -63.23
N ILE A 27 1.18 -11.57 -62.99
CA ILE A 27 -0.08 -11.26 -63.72
C ILE A 27 -1.37 -11.96 -63.20
N ARG A 28 -2.29 -11.18 -62.62
CA ARG A 28 -3.62 -10.83 -63.20
C ARG A 28 -4.44 -9.95 -62.23
N THR A 29 -4.88 -8.81 -62.77
CA THR A 29 -5.86 -7.87 -62.22
C THR A 29 -7.22 -8.53 -62.07
N LEU A 30 -7.93 -8.29 -60.97
CA LEU A 30 -9.40 -8.37 -60.87
C LEU A 30 -9.86 -7.51 -59.70
N ALA A 31 -10.58 -6.43 -60.02
CA ALA A 31 -11.37 -5.65 -59.08
C ALA A 31 -12.64 -6.45 -58.74
N ILE A 32 -12.98 -6.56 -57.45
CA ILE A 32 -14.33 -6.95 -57.01
C ILE A 32 -14.73 -6.02 -55.87
N ALA A 33 -15.92 -5.46 -56.05
CA ALA A 33 -16.57 -4.41 -55.30
C ALA A 33 -16.97 -4.81 -53.87
N ASP A 34 -17.06 -3.78 -53.02
CA ASP A 34 -17.63 -3.79 -51.68
C ASP A 34 -19.07 -4.36 -51.65
N LEU A 35 -19.29 -5.31 -50.73
CA LEU A 35 -20.59 -5.66 -50.20
C LEU A 35 -20.58 -5.41 -48.69
N ALA A 36 -20.99 -4.21 -48.31
CA ALA A 36 -21.29 -3.89 -46.92
C ALA A 36 -22.68 -4.44 -46.56
N THR A 37 -22.71 -5.58 -45.86
CA THR A 37 -23.88 -6.02 -45.09
C THR A 37 -23.71 -5.64 -43.64
N ALA A 38 -24.63 -4.79 -43.17
CA ALA A 38 -24.79 -4.42 -41.77
C ALA A 38 -25.19 -5.62 -40.91
N LEU A 39 -24.47 -5.82 -39.81
CA LEU A 39 -24.93 -6.57 -38.63
C LEU A 39 -24.54 -5.74 -37.40
N GLY A 40 -25.54 -5.17 -36.74
CA GLY A 40 -25.34 -4.50 -35.45
C GLY A 40 -25.16 -5.53 -34.33
N THR A 41 -24.35 -5.17 -33.33
CA THR A 41 -24.51 -5.64 -31.95
C THR A 41 -24.05 -4.55 -30.98
N PRO A 42 -24.69 -4.45 -29.80
CA PRO A 42 -24.50 -3.35 -28.88
C PRO A 42 -23.21 -3.58 -28.10
N THR A 43 -22.29 -2.63 -28.15
CA THR A 43 -21.25 -2.55 -27.12
C THR A 43 -21.66 -1.46 -26.16
N HIS A 44 -22.09 -1.89 -24.97
CA HIS A 44 -21.91 -1.12 -23.76
C HIS A 44 -20.42 -0.79 -23.68
N GLU A 45 -20.05 0.37 -24.22
CA GLU A 45 -18.78 0.99 -23.92
C GLU A 45 -18.89 1.43 -22.46
N SER A 46 -18.47 0.55 -21.55
CA SER A 46 -18.22 0.87 -20.15
C SER A 46 -17.09 1.88 -20.09
N ALA A 47 -17.40 3.13 -20.44
CA ALA A 47 -16.53 4.26 -20.29
C ALA A 47 -16.53 4.67 -18.81
N ILE A 48 -15.78 3.94 -17.98
CA ILE A 48 -15.15 4.50 -16.80
C ILE A 48 -13.70 3.98 -16.78
N SER A 49 -12.85 4.61 -17.58
CA SER A 49 -11.43 4.68 -17.23
C SER A 49 -11.36 5.56 -15.98
N ALA A 50 -11.42 4.94 -14.80
CA ALA A 50 -11.04 5.61 -13.58
C ALA A 50 -9.55 5.94 -13.75
N ARG A 51 -9.24 7.21 -13.92
CA ARG A 51 -7.86 7.70 -13.87
C ARG A 51 -7.33 7.26 -12.50
N ALA A 52 -6.49 6.23 -12.47
CA ALA A 52 -5.95 5.69 -11.23
C ALA A 52 -5.34 6.86 -10.46
N ALA A 53 -5.74 7.02 -9.21
CA ALA A 53 -5.17 8.01 -8.33
C ALA A 53 -3.64 7.90 -8.33
N PRO A 54 -2.89 9.01 -8.25
CA PRO A 54 -1.43 8.92 -8.14
C PRO A 54 -1.04 8.24 -6.83
N PHE A 55 0.07 7.50 -6.78
CA PHE A 55 0.55 6.95 -5.51
C PHE A 55 1.01 8.02 -4.52
N VAL A 56 1.30 9.24 -4.99
CA VAL A 56 1.59 10.42 -4.17
C VAL A 56 0.28 11.19 -3.96
N PRO A 57 -0.39 11.07 -2.81
CA PRO A 57 -1.71 11.67 -2.58
C PRO A 57 -1.59 13.19 -2.45
N GLY A 58 -2.52 13.93 -3.06
CA GLY A 58 -2.50 15.40 -3.03
C GLY A 58 -1.26 16.05 -3.69
N GLY A 59 -0.43 15.26 -4.39
CA GLY A 59 0.80 15.73 -5.02
C GLY A 59 1.96 16.01 -4.05
N LYS A 60 1.82 15.65 -2.77
CA LYS A 60 2.85 15.83 -1.73
C LYS A 60 3.01 14.55 -0.94
N LYS A 61 4.25 14.07 -0.75
CA LYS A 61 4.49 12.81 -0.01
C LYS A 61 4.14 12.97 1.48
N ALA A 62 4.39 14.15 2.04
CA ALA A 62 4.15 14.48 3.43
C ALA A 62 2.68 14.34 3.84
N GLY A 63 2.44 13.68 4.97
CA GLY A 63 1.14 13.47 5.57
C GLY A 63 1.15 13.47 7.10
N SER A 64 -0.01 13.23 7.69
CA SER A 64 -0.20 13.18 9.15
C SER A 64 -0.96 11.92 9.55
N ALA A 65 -0.42 11.18 10.52
CA ALA A 65 -1.09 10.07 11.18
C ALA A 65 -1.63 10.60 12.51
N GLY A 66 -2.92 10.88 12.53
CA GLY A 66 -3.60 11.66 13.55
C GLY A 66 -3.86 13.11 13.15
N GLY A 67 -4.85 13.72 13.81
CA GLY A 67 -5.44 15.00 13.41
C GLY A 67 -4.92 16.22 14.17
N ASN A 68 -4.17 16.06 15.26
CA ASN A 68 -3.90 17.18 16.18
C ASN A 68 -3.07 18.29 15.53
N ALA A 69 -2.14 17.92 14.65
CA ALA A 69 -1.23 18.86 14.01
C ALA A 69 -1.66 19.29 12.60
N VAL A 70 -2.68 18.64 12.01
CA VAL A 70 -3.17 18.93 10.65
C VAL A 70 -3.53 20.41 10.46
N PRO A 71 -4.19 21.12 11.40
CA PRO A 71 -4.48 22.55 11.23
C PRO A 71 -3.24 23.44 11.03
N PHE A 72 -2.08 23.01 11.54
CA PHE A 72 -0.83 23.75 11.41
C PHE A 72 -0.02 23.34 10.17
N TRP A 73 -0.20 22.10 9.69
CA TRP A 73 0.60 21.53 8.61
C TRP A 73 -0.11 21.52 7.24
N LYS A 74 -1.45 21.66 7.20
CA LYS A 74 -2.29 21.39 6.01
C LYS A 74 -1.81 21.99 4.69
N GLU A 75 -1.18 23.18 4.70
CA GLU A 75 -0.67 23.80 3.47
C GLU A 75 0.51 23.03 2.85
N HIS A 76 1.18 22.17 3.62
CA HIS A 76 2.33 21.36 3.20
C HIS A 76 2.02 19.85 3.21
N LEU A 77 0.80 19.44 3.55
CA LEU A 77 0.38 18.03 3.52
C LEU A 77 -0.33 17.70 2.21
N GLY A 78 -0.08 16.49 1.70
CA GLY A 78 -0.86 15.90 0.61
C GLY A 78 -2.02 15.07 1.12
N TRP A 79 -1.88 14.51 2.33
CA TRP A 79 -2.83 13.56 2.89
C TRP A 79 -2.76 13.46 4.41
N TRP A 80 -3.77 12.85 5.01
CA TRP A 80 -3.77 12.47 6.42
C TRP A 80 -4.74 11.31 6.68
N TYR A 81 -4.59 10.64 7.82
CA TYR A 81 -5.57 9.68 8.33
C TYR A 81 -5.63 9.72 9.86
N ASP A 82 -6.68 9.14 10.45
CA ASP A 82 -6.90 9.12 11.91
C ASP A 82 -7.28 7.72 12.43
N TRP A 83 -6.81 6.68 11.73
CA TRP A 83 -7.13 5.27 12.01
C TRP A 83 -8.63 4.93 11.92
N THR A 84 -9.48 5.85 11.46
CA THR A 84 -10.92 5.61 11.30
C THR A 84 -11.30 5.35 9.85
N PRO A 85 -12.48 4.75 9.60
CA PRO A 85 -13.04 4.64 8.26
C PRO A 85 -13.59 5.97 7.72
N LYS A 86 -13.63 7.04 8.51
CA LYS A 86 -14.24 8.31 8.11
C LYS A 86 -13.48 9.50 8.72
N PRO A 87 -12.21 9.71 8.33
CA PRO A 87 -11.50 10.93 8.69
C PRO A 87 -12.28 12.15 8.20
N SER A 88 -12.20 13.24 8.97
CA SER A 88 -12.86 14.50 8.61
C SER A 88 -12.28 15.07 7.31
N SER A 89 -13.09 15.80 6.54
CA SER A 89 -12.58 16.46 5.32
C SER A 89 -11.70 17.65 5.71
N VAL A 90 -10.54 17.78 5.06
CA VAL A 90 -9.63 18.91 5.21
C VAL A 90 -9.39 19.50 3.81
N PRO A 91 -9.78 20.75 3.55
CA PRO A 91 -9.57 21.36 2.23
C PRO A 91 -8.11 21.28 1.79
N GLY A 92 -7.87 20.77 0.58
CA GLY A 92 -6.54 20.64 -0.01
C GLY A 92 -5.71 19.44 0.48
N VAL A 93 -6.21 18.66 1.46
CA VAL A 93 -5.50 17.49 2.02
C VAL A 93 -6.38 16.25 1.88
N VAL A 94 -5.85 15.19 1.28
CA VAL A 94 -6.60 13.94 1.07
C VAL A 94 -6.84 13.23 2.41
N SER A 95 -8.09 13.07 2.81
CA SER A 95 -8.46 12.29 4.00
C SER A 95 -8.56 10.80 3.65
N VAL A 96 -7.65 9.97 4.20
CA VAL A 96 -7.52 8.56 3.85
C VAL A 96 -8.18 7.66 4.90
N PRO A 97 -9.24 6.91 4.57
CA PRO A 97 -9.87 5.98 5.51
C PRO A 97 -9.04 4.72 5.74
N MET A 98 -9.32 4.06 6.86
CA MET A 98 -8.69 2.80 7.28
C MET A 98 -9.73 1.80 7.77
N LEU A 99 -9.55 0.51 7.44
CA LEU A 99 -10.13 -0.58 8.22
C LEU A 99 -9.12 -1.05 9.26
N TRP A 100 -9.20 -0.48 10.46
CA TRP A 100 -8.16 -0.64 11.48
C TRP A 100 -7.99 -2.09 11.95
N GLY A 101 -9.07 -2.82 12.21
CA GLY A 101 -9.01 -4.16 12.78
C GLY A 101 -10.23 -5.03 12.51
N SER A 102 -10.42 -6.08 13.31
CA SER A 102 -11.49 -7.09 13.18
C SER A 102 -12.78 -6.71 13.93
N GLY A 103 -12.75 -5.62 14.69
CA GLY A 103 -13.84 -5.20 15.58
C GLY A 103 -13.89 -5.93 16.92
N ARG A 104 -12.85 -6.72 17.26
CA ARG A 104 -12.82 -7.63 18.42
C ARG A 104 -11.77 -7.26 19.46
N HIS A 105 -10.87 -6.32 19.18
CA HIS A 105 -9.75 -5.97 20.05
C HIS A 105 -9.98 -4.62 20.77
N GLY A 106 -11.10 -4.54 21.48
CA GLY A 106 -11.47 -3.39 22.32
C GLY A 106 -12.56 -2.50 21.71
N THR A 107 -13.05 -1.55 22.52
CA THR A 107 -14.21 -0.71 22.16
C THR A 107 -13.95 0.18 20.95
N GLN A 108 -12.72 0.69 20.78
CA GLN A 108 -12.36 1.54 19.64
C GLN A 108 -12.33 0.75 18.34
N ASP A 109 -11.76 -0.45 18.33
CA ASP A 109 -11.77 -1.36 17.18
C ASP A 109 -13.21 -1.70 16.77
N SER A 110 -14.04 -2.12 17.73
CA SER A 110 -15.45 -2.43 17.49
C SER A 110 -16.23 -1.26 16.85
N LYS A 111 -15.99 -0.04 17.34
CA LYS A 111 -16.58 1.18 16.76
C LYS A 111 -16.11 1.42 15.33
N ARG A 112 -14.79 1.41 15.08
CA ARG A 112 -14.20 1.63 13.75
C ARG A 112 -14.68 0.58 12.75
N PHE A 113 -14.76 -0.69 13.16
CA PHE A 113 -15.28 -1.77 12.34
C PHE A 113 -16.75 -1.56 11.96
N SER A 114 -17.59 -1.17 12.93
CA SER A 114 -19.01 -0.86 12.68
C SER A 114 -19.18 0.33 11.73
N GLU A 115 -18.36 1.37 11.88
CA GLU A 115 -18.37 2.54 11.01
C GLU A 115 -17.92 2.20 9.59
N PHE A 116 -16.91 1.32 9.44
CA PHE A 116 -16.45 0.86 8.13
C PHE A 116 -17.57 0.10 7.39
N GLY A 117 -18.31 -0.77 8.10
CA GLY A 117 -19.46 -1.47 7.54
C GLY A 117 -20.60 -0.55 7.05
N LYS A 118 -20.60 0.73 7.47
CA LYS A 118 -21.57 1.75 7.05
C LYS A 118 -21.00 2.69 5.97
N MET A 119 -19.74 2.52 5.56
CA MET A 119 -19.09 3.36 4.55
C MET A 119 -19.81 3.28 3.21
N LYS A 120 -20.32 4.43 2.75
CA LYS A 120 -20.91 4.59 1.43
C LYS A 120 -19.85 5.06 0.43
N GLY A 121 -19.94 4.57 -0.80
CA GLY A 121 -18.99 4.90 -1.87
C GLY A 121 -17.63 4.22 -1.74
N THR A 122 -16.74 4.63 -2.64
CA THR A 122 -15.39 4.10 -2.77
C THR A 122 -14.40 5.23 -2.55
N PRO A 123 -13.51 5.13 -1.54
CA PRO A 123 -12.51 6.16 -1.32
C PRO A 123 -11.41 6.07 -2.39
N GLN A 124 -10.64 7.15 -2.56
CA GLN A 124 -9.50 7.17 -3.49
C GLN A 124 -8.37 6.23 -3.02
N TYR A 125 -8.11 6.21 -1.72
CA TYR A 125 -7.16 5.33 -1.06
C TYR A 125 -7.84 4.65 0.13
N LEU A 126 -7.43 3.44 0.47
CA LEU A 126 -7.92 2.73 1.65
C LEU A 126 -6.76 1.97 2.31
N LEU A 127 -6.47 2.31 3.57
CA LEU A 127 -5.49 1.58 4.37
C LEU A 127 -6.09 0.30 4.97
N GLY A 128 -5.28 -0.76 4.99
CA GLY A 128 -5.59 -2.04 5.62
C GLY A 128 -5.43 -2.02 7.15
N PHE A 129 -5.28 -3.21 7.73
CA PHE A 129 -5.24 -3.39 9.19
C PHE A 129 -4.00 -2.76 9.84
N ASN A 130 -4.17 -2.24 11.06
CA ASN A 130 -3.12 -1.65 11.87
C ASN A 130 -2.42 -2.70 12.72
N GLU A 131 -1.19 -3.07 12.39
CA GLU A 131 -0.38 -3.97 13.23
C GLU A 131 -1.11 -5.27 13.61
N PRO A 132 -1.65 -6.02 12.64
CA PRO A 132 -2.33 -7.28 12.94
C PRO A 132 -1.40 -8.33 13.58
N ASP A 133 -0.09 -8.15 13.46
CA ASP A 133 0.97 -8.99 14.00
C ASP A 133 1.31 -8.72 15.48
N CYS A 134 0.76 -7.67 16.09
CA CYS A 134 0.93 -7.34 17.52
C CYS A 134 -0.35 -7.53 18.34
N SER A 135 -0.21 -7.83 19.63
CA SER A 135 -1.33 -8.06 20.57
C SER A 135 -1.61 -6.92 21.56
N GLY A 136 -1.07 -5.73 21.29
CA GLY A 136 -1.25 -4.55 22.14
C GLY A 136 -2.62 -3.89 21.98
N LYS A 137 -3.01 -3.04 22.96
CA LYS A 137 -4.27 -2.27 22.91
C LYS A 137 -4.37 -1.31 21.70
N ASP A 138 -3.22 -0.97 21.12
CA ASP A 138 -3.08 -0.05 19.99
C ASP A 138 -2.78 -0.81 18.68
N SER A 139 -2.92 -2.14 18.66
CA SER A 139 -2.67 -3.03 17.52
C SER A 139 -3.87 -3.95 17.26
N ALA A 140 -4.11 -4.31 16.00
CA ALA A 140 -5.34 -4.99 15.60
C ALA A 140 -5.39 -6.48 15.98
N HIS A 141 -4.25 -7.11 16.24
CA HIS A 141 -4.13 -8.50 16.69
C HIS A 141 -4.97 -9.52 15.90
N ILE A 142 -4.70 -9.65 14.59
CA ILE A 142 -5.48 -10.49 13.68
C ILE A 142 -4.63 -11.65 13.17
N GLY A 143 -5.13 -12.87 13.26
CA GLY A 143 -4.48 -14.02 12.61
C GLY A 143 -4.54 -13.93 11.08
N VAL A 144 -3.55 -14.46 10.36
CA VAL A 144 -3.48 -14.35 8.88
C VAL A 144 -4.77 -14.82 8.19
N ALA A 145 -5.33 -15.97 8.59
CA ALA A 145 -6.54 -16.51 7.97
C ALA A 145 -7.77 -15.59 8.15
N GLU A 146 -7.93 -15.00 9.34
CA GLU A 146 -8.98 -14.01 9.60
C GLU A 146 -8.73 -12.72 8.81
N GLY A 147 -7.49 -12.27 8.72
CA GLY A 147 -7.09 -11.13 7.90
C GLY A 147 -7.45 -11.32 6.43
N VAL A 148 -7.22 -12.52 5.88
CA VAL A 148 -7.58 -12.86 4.48
C VAL A 148 -9.08 -12.83 4.26
N ASP A 149 -9.87 -13.43 5.16
CA ASP A 149 -11.35 -13.37 5.08
C ASP A 149 -11.84 -11.92 5.09
N LEU A 150 -11.38 -11.14 6.07
CA LEU A 150 -11.78 -9.74 6.23
C LEU A 150 -11.36 -8.91 5.01
N TRP A 151 -10.14 -9.09 4.52
CA TRP A 151 -9.64 -8.38 3.35
C TRP A 151 -10.49 -8.68 2.12
N ASN A 152 -10.71 -9.97 1.81
CA ASN A 152 -11.46 -10.39 0.63
C ASN A 152 -12.92 -9.94 0.68
N ARG A 153 -13.52 -9.88 1.87
CA ARG A 153 -14.92 -9.50 2.07
C ARG A 153 -15.14 -7.99 2.14
N LEU A 154 -14.19 -7.22 2.66
CA LEU A 154 -14.41 -5.82 3.03
C LEU A 154 -13.49 -4.82 2.32
N ILE A 155 -12.22 -5.17 2.06
CA ILE A 155 -11.22 -4.25 1.49
C ILE A 155 -11.08 -4.46 -0.02
N ALA A 156 -10.87 -5.70 -0.48
CA ALA A 156 -10.72 -6.04 -1.89
C ALA A 156 -11.86 -5.52 -2.78
N PRO A 157 -13.15 -5.59 -2.37
CA PRO A 157 -14.25 -5.03 -3.17
C PRO A 157 -14.13 -3.51 -3.38
N LYS A 158 -13.59 -2.75 -2.42
CA LYS A 158 -13.33 -1.31 -2.59
C LYS A 158 -12.28 -1.06 -3.66
N GLY A 159 -11.25 -1.91 -3.70
CA GLY A 159 -10.23 -1.84 -4.75
C GLY A 159 -10.77 -2.22 -6.13
N GLN A 160 -11.67 -3.19 -6.22
CA GLN A 160 -12.36 -3.52 -7.46
C GLN A 160 -13.26 -2.38 -7.96
N GLN A 161 -13.73 -1.54 -7.03
CA GLN A 161 -14.51 -0.32 -7.32
C GLN A 161 -13.63 0.91 -7.59
N GLY A 162 -12.29 0.78 -7.57
CA GLY A 162 -11.35 1.84 -7.95
C GLY A 162 -10.53 2.46 -6.82
N ALA A 163 -10.67 2.02 -5.56
CA ALA A 163 -9.77 2.46 -4.49
C ALA A 163 -8.35 1.90 -4.70
N LEU A 164 -7.31 2.70 -4.41
CA LEU A 164 -5.98 2.16 -4.20
C LEU A 164 -5.87 1.57 -2.79
N LEU A 165 -5.50 0.31 -2.71
CA LEU A 165 -5.45 -0.43 -1.46
C LEU A 165 -4.04 -0.40 -0.85
N GLY A 166 -3.94 0.03 0.40
CA GLY A 166 -2.75 -0.12 1.22
C GLY A 166 -2.74 -1.46 1.92
N SER A 167 -1.59 -2.14 1.97
CA SER A 167 -1.44 -3.36 2.77
C SER A 167 -1.77 -3.11 4.25
N PRO A 168 -1.99 -4.17 5.06
CA PRO A 168 -1.79 -4.06 6.49
C PRO A 168 -0.35 -3.62 6.82
N ALA A 169 -0.17 -2.80 7.85
CA ALA A 169 1.14 -2.31 8.31
C ALA A 169 1.61 -3.10 9.53
N MET A 170 2.85 -3.58 9.54
CA MET A 170 3.35 -4.52 10.56
C MET A 170 4.06 -3.79 11.70
N CYS A 171 3.80 -4.20 12.96
CA CYS A 171 4.49 -3.62 14.12
C CYS A 171 5.95 -4.06 14.22
N VAL A 172 6.27 -5.28 13.76
CA VAL A 172 7.64 -5.83 13.87
C VAL A 172 8.56 -5.37 12.72
N GLN A 173 8.10 -4.42 11.89
CA GLN A 173 8.89 -3.77 10.85
C GLN A 173 9.52 -4.81 9.90
N MET A 174 10.79 -4.67 9.48
CA MET A 174 11.48 -5.63 8.60
C MET A 174 11.54 -7.09 9.10
N ASP A 175 11.23 -7.38 10.37
CA ASP A 175 11.21 -8.75 10.91
C ASP A 175 9.88 -9.49 10.66
N GLU A 176 8.99 -8.87 9.87
CA GLU A 176 7.64 -9.38 9.67
C GLU A 176 7.60 -10.74 8.97
N LYS A 177 6.63 -11.54 9.39
CA LYS A 177 6.26 -12.81 8.72
C LYS A 177 4.78 -12.88 8.39
N TRP A 178 3.98 -11.98 8.97
CA TRP A 178 2.53 -11.99 8.84
C TRP A 178 2.13 -11.52 7.45
N LEU A 179 2.70 -10.40 6.98
CA LEU A 179 2.37 -9.82 5.69
C LEU A 179 2.85 -10.74 4.57
N LYS A 180 4.01 -11.39 4.73
CA LYS A 180 4.50 -12.39 3.78
C LYS A 180 3.54 -13.58 3.63
N LYS A 181 3.01 -14.09 4.75
CA LYS A 181 2.01 -15.17 4.72
C LYS A 181 0.68 -14.71 4.12
N PHE A 182 0.24 -13.50 4.48
CA PHE A 182 -0.97 -12.88 3.97
C PHE A 182 -0.94 -12.67 2.45
N ASN A 183 0.19 -12.22 1.90
CA ASN A 183 0.39 -12.07 0.45
C ASN A 183 0.18 -13.38 -0.31
N ASN A 184 0.62 -14.49 0.30
CA ASN A 184 0.62 -15.82 -0.32
C ASN A 184 -0.68 -16.59 -0.07
N ALA A 185 -1.68 -15.99 0.60
CA ALA A 185 -2.88 -16.68 1.07
C ALA A 185 -4.11 -16.52 0.16
N GLY A 186 -3.94 -16.07 -1.09
CA GLY A 186 -5.02 -16.02 -2.09
C GLY A 186 -5.99 -14.86 -1.90
N LEU A 187 -5.46 -13.62 -1.95
CA LEU A 187 -6.30 -12.42 -1.92
C LEU A 187 -7.08 -12.26 -3.23
N SER A 188 -8.37 -11.93 -3.15
CA SER A 188 -9.23 -11.71 -4.33
C SER A 188 -8.84 -10.45 -5.12
N LYS A 189 -8.18 -9.50 -4.45
CA LYS A 189 -7.37 -8.43 -5.05
C LYS A 189 -6.19 -8.16 -4.12
N SER A 190 -4.97 -8.12 -4.66
CA SER A 190 -3.77 -7.71 -3.90
C SER A 190 -3.80 -6.20 -3.62
N TRP A 191 -3.01 -5.74 -2.66
CA TRP A 191 -2.84 -4.30 -2.41
C TRP A 191 -2.08 -3.61 -3.55
N ASP A 192 -2.22 -2.29 -3.66
CA ASP A 192 -1.58 -1.48 -4.69
C ASP A 192 -0.31 -0.78 -4.16
N PHE A 193 -0.26 -0.44 -2.86
CA PHE A 193 0.92 0.10 -2.18
C PHE A 193 1.16 -0.57 -0.80
N THR A 194 2.42 -0.72 -0.41
CA THR A 194 2.79 -1.37 0.85
C THR A 194 2.84 -0.32 1.96
N ALA A 195 1.94 -0.43 2.93
CA ALA A 195 1.94 0.42 4.12
C ALA A 195 2.90 -0.16 5.17
N ILE A 196 3.75 0.69 5.74
CA ILE A 196 4.77 0.29 6.73
C ILE A 196 4.81 1.28 7.90
N HIS A 197 5.13 0.77 9.08
CA HIS A 197 5.46 1.58 10.25
C HIS A 197 6.98 1.56 10.45
N ILE A 198 7.59 2.70 10.74
CA ILE A 198 9.04 2.81 10.98
C ILE A 198 9.31 3.46 12.33
N TYR A 199 9.79 2.66 13.27
CA TYR A 199 10.18 3.09 14.61
C TYR A 199 11.65 2.74 14.82
N LYS A 200 12.55 3.66 14.47
CA LYS A 200 14.01 3.43 14.44
C LYS A 200 14.79 4.61 15.05
N PRO A 201 15.99 4.38 15.60
CA PRO A 201 16.75 5.45 16.26
C PRO A 201 17.60 6.28 15.29
N ASP A 202 17.76 5.82 14.05
CA ASP A 202 18.61 6.41 13.02
C ASP A 202 18.09 6.12 11.61
N VAL A 203 18.51 6.92 10.63
CA VAL A 203 18.05 6.83 9.24
C VAL A 203 18.62 5.68 8.43
N ALA A 204 19.74 5.07 8.85
CA ALA A 204 20.25 3.87 8.18
C ALA A 204 19.31 2.69 8.45
N SER A 205 18.82 2.58 9.68
CA SER A 205 17.80 1.61 10.07
C SER A 205 16.43 1.89 9.41
N VAL A 206 16.07 3.16 9.19
CA VAL A 206 14.89 3.55 8.37
C VAL A 206 15.02 3.03 6.94
N GLN A 207 16.19 3.21 6.31
CA GLN A 207 16.45 2.72 4.97
C GLN A 207 16.36 1.18 4.90
N ALA A 208 16.84 0.47 5.92
CA ALA A 208 16.78 -0.99 5.97
C ALA A 208 15.32 -1.52 5.93
N ASP A 209 14.39 -0.86 6.63
CA ASP A 209 12.96 -1.22 6.52
C ASP A 209 12.43 -0.97 5.10
N ILE A 210 12.72 0.20 4.52
CA ILE A 210 12.30 0.52 3.14
C ILE A 210 12.83 -0.53 2.15
N ASP A 211 14.11 -0.88 2.25
CA ASP A 211 14.75 -1.87 1.39
C ASP A 211 14.13 -3.25 1.57
N HIS A 212 13.84 -3.66 2.81
CA HIS A 212 13.17 -4.93 3.09
C HIS A 212 11.82 -5.01 2.37
N TYR A 213 10.95 -4.01 2.55
CA TYR A 213 9.61 -4.03 1.97
C TYR A 213 9.63 -3.87 0.46
N TRP A 214 10.52 -3.03 -0.08
CA TRP A 214 10.67 -2.87 -1.52
C TRP A 214 11.17 -4.17 -2.18
N ASN A 215 12.23 -4.77 -1.66
CA ASN A 215 12.79 -6.02 -2.20
C ASN A 215 11.84 -7.22 -2.06
N THR A 216 10.98 -7.22 -1.03
CA THR A 216 10.03 -8.32 -0.79
C THR A 216 8.76 -8.19 -1.63
N TYR A 217 8.24 -6.97 -1.81
CA TYR A 217 6.90 -6.75 -2.39
C TYR A 217 6.87 -5.99 -3.72
N GLY A 218 7.94 -5.25 -4.07
CA GLY A 218 8.08 -4.56 -5.35
C GLY A 218 6.99 -3.53 -5.65
N LYS A 219 6.43 -2.90 -4.61
CA LYS A 219 5.32 -1.93 -4.72
C LYS A 219 5.69 -0.61 -4.05
N PRO A 220 5.12 0.53 -4.49
CA PRO A 220 5.31 1.81 -3.83
C PRO A 220 5.01 1.72 -2.33
N ILE A 221 5.81 2.44 -1.53
CA ILE A 221 5.75 2.39 -0.07
C ILE A 221 5.05 3.64 0.47
N TRP A 222 4.12 3.42 1.39
CA TRP A 222 3.60 4.45 2.26
C TRP A 222 4.10 4.20 3.68
N VAL A 223 4.92 5.10 4.21
CA VAL A 223 5.33 5.08 5.61
C VAL A 223 4.18 5.69 6.43
N THR A 224 3.20 4.87 6.81
CA THR A 224 1.96 5.35 7.42
C THR A 224 2.15 5.82 8.86
N GLU A 225 3.18 5.33 9.55
CA GLU A 225 3.62 5.88 10.82
C GLU A 225 5.14 5.89 10.87
N PHE A 226 5.72 6.94 11.44
CA PHE A 226 7.13 6.90 11.81
C PHE A 226 7.40 7.58 13.15
N GLY A 227 8.47 7.14 13.83
CA GLY A 227 8.92 7.72 15.09
C GLY A 227 10.39 7.42 15.40
N CYS A 228 11.06 8.34 16.10
CA CYS A 228 12.39 8.08 16.65
C CYS A 228 12.26 7.17 17.88
N VAL A 229 12.68 5.92 17.75
CA VAL A 229 12.55 4.89 18.80
C VAL A 229 13.77 3.97 18.79
N TYR A 230 14.33 3.68 19.95
CA TYR A 230 15.21 2.52 20.14
C TYR A 230 14.32 1.27 20.24
N ASP A 231 14.08 0.64 19.10
CA ASP A 231 13.19 -0.52 18.94
C ASP A 231 13.81 -1.81 19.51
N GLN A 232 15.13 -1.91 19.49
CA GLN A 232 15.87 -3.00 20.12
C GLN A 232 15.78 -2.92 21.65
N ASN A 233 15.54 -4.05 22.31
CA ASN A 233 15.54 -4.18 23.77
C ASN A 233 14.50 -3.33 24.53
N GLY A 234 13.26 -3.25 24.01
CA GLY A 234 12.11 -2.81 24.81
C GLY A 234 11.38 -1.56 24.32
N PHE A 235 11.52 -1.19 23.03
CA PHE A 235 10.78 -0.09 22.38
C PHE A 235 10.81 1.20 23.22
N THR A 236 11.97 1.83 23.30
CA THR A 236 12.17 3.06 24.08
C THR A 236 12.15 4.28 23.14
N PRO A 237 11.14 5.16 23.23
CA PRO A 237 11.10 6.36 22.40
C PRO A 237 12.30 7.27 22.68
N CYS A 238 12.82 7.92 21.64
CA CYS A 238 13.82 8.96 21.81
C CYS A 238 13.25 10.09 22.69
N SER A 239 14.08 10.64 23.57
CA SER A 239 13.66 11.70 24.51
C SER A 239 14.53 12.95 24.41
N ASP A 240 15.72 12.85 23.82
CA ASP A 240 16.57 14.00 23.55
C ASP A 240 16.03 14.80 22.36
N GLN A 241 15.71 16.08 22.59
CA GLN A 241 15.07 16.92 21.58
C GLN A 241 16.00 17.22 20.40
N GLY A 242 17.31 17.33 20.64
CA GLY A 242 18.30 17.54 19.58
C GLY A 242 18.39 16.34 18.64
N GLN A 243 18.42 15.13 19.20
CA GLN A 243 18.35 13.87 18.46
C GLN A 243 17.07 13.80 17.63
N ILE A 244 15.91 14.04 18.26
CA ILE A 244 14.60 13.98 17.57
C ILE A 244 14.56 14.99 16.41
N ASN A 245 15.02 16.22 16.63
CA ASN A 245 15.02 17.24 15.58
C ASN A 245 15.88 16.85 14.39
N LYS A 246 17.08 16.32 14.65
CA LYS A 246 17.99 15.83 13.61
C LYS A 246 17.34 14.66 12.86
N TRP A 247 16.81 13.69 13.60
CA TRP A 247 16.15 12.52 13.05
C TRP A 247 14.97 12.89 12.13
N ILE A 248 14.11 13.83 12.54
CA ILE A 248 12.98 14.29 11.73
C ILE A 248 13.47 14.89 10.41
N ASN A 249 14.48 15.76 10.44
CA ASN A 249 15.03 16.37 9.22
C ASN A 249 15.61 15.30 8.29
N ASP A 250 16.42 14.40 8.82
CA ASP A 250 17.09 13.38 8.02
C ASP A 250 16.08 12.37 7.43
N ALA A 251 15.07 11.97 8.19
CA ALA A 251 14.03 11.05 7.73
C ALA A 251 13.15 11.68 6.64
N VAL A 252 12.74 12.95 6.80
CA VAL A 252 11.98 13.67 5.76
C VAL A 252 12.81 13.79 4.47
N ASP A 253 14.08 14.17 4.57
CA ASP A 253 14.97 14.26 3.43
C ASP A 253 15.14 12.91 2.72
N LEU A 254 15.24 11.82 3.49
CA LEU A 254 15.30 10.46 2.96
C LEU A 254 14.01 10.11 2.21
N PHE A 255 12.84 10.30 2.82
CA PHE A 255 11.56 9.93 2.21
C PHE A 255 11.26 10.75 0.93
N GLU A 256 11.63 12.03 0.90
CA GLU A 256 11.42 12.87 -0.28
C GLU A 256 12.33 12.44 -1.44
N LYS A 257 13.59 12.11 -1.16
CA LYS A 257 14.58 11.70 -2.18
C LYS A 257 14.46 10.24 -2.60
N ASN A 258 13.85 9.38 -1.80
CA ASN A 258 13.70 7.96 -2.09
C ASN A 258 12.54 7.73 -3.09
N GLU A 259 12.84 7.12 -4.24
CA GLU A 259 11.87 6.89 -5.31
C GLU A 259 10.84 5.81 -5.01
N HIS A 260 11.12 4.90 -4.06
CA HIS A 260 10.20 3.84 -3.65
C HIS A 260 9.16 4.34 -2.64
N VAL A 261 9.46 5.41 -1.90
CA VAL A 261 8.54 6.03 -0.94
C VAL A 261 7.64 7.02 -1.67
N ALA A 262 6.35 6.72 -1.72
CA ALA A 262 5.34 7.57 -2.35
C ALA A 262 4.59 8.46 -1.34
N ALA A 263 4.60 8.11 -0.06
CA ALA A 263 3.98 8.89 1.00
C ALA A 263 4.58 8.57 2.37
N TYR A 264 4.55 9.52 3.30
CA TYR A 264 4.97 9.31 4.68
C TYR A 264 4.16 10.18 5.65
N ALA A 265 3.91 9.72 6.86
CA ALA A 265 3.06 10.42 7.82
C ALA A 265 3.65 10.46 9.24
N TYR A 266 3.79 11.66 9.79
CA TYR A 266 4.22 11.86 11.18
C TYR A 266 3.09 11.41 12.11
N THR A 267 3.39 10.52 13.06
CA THR A 267 2.39 10.01 14.01
C THR A 267 2.30 10.85 15.28
N ASP A 268 1.07 11.20 15.65
CA ASP A 268 0.74 11.66 17.00
C ASP A 268 0.21 10.54 17.92
N GLY A 269 0.12 9.31 17.37
CA GLY A 269 -0.20 8.08 18.07
C GLY A 269 1.06 7.34 18.55
N GLY A 270 0.84 6.18 19.18
CA GLY A 270 1.91 5.40 19.83
C GLY A 270 2.44 6.13 21.07
N SER A 271 2.73 5.42 22.16
CA SER A 271 3.19 6.04 23.41
C SER A 271 4.65 6.55 23.32
N LEU A 272 4.94 7.45 22.36
CA LEU A 272 6.27 7.90 21.92
C LEU A 272 6.90 8.99 22.79
N GLY A 273 6.36 9.20 23.99
CA GLY A 273 6.84 10.21 24.93
C GLY A 273 6.50 11.65 24.53
N LYS A 274 6.64 12.56 25.49
CA LYS A 274 6.21 13.97 25.35
C LYS A 274 7.05 14.76 24.35
N ALA A 275 8.32 14.40 24.19
CA ALA A 275 9.23 15.07 23.25
C ALA A 275 8.83 14.81 21.80
N TRP A 276 8.25 13.63 21.49
CA TRP A 276 7.80 13.32 20.13
C TRP A 276 6.49 14.00 19.74
N LEU A 277 5.55 14.21 20.68
CA LEU A 277 4.21 14.71 20.33
C LEU A 277 4.29 16.01 19.51
N PRO A 278 3.56 16.12 18.38
CA PRO A 278 3.70 17.27 17.48
C PRO A 278 3.02 18.54 17.99
N THR A 279 2.15 18.39 19.00
CA THR A 279 1.46 19.51 19.63
C THR A 279 1.55 19.45 21.15
N THR A 280 1.37 20.60 21.77
CA THR A 280 1.23 20.80 23.21
C THR A 280 -0.11 21.44 23.53
N ASN A 281 -0.48 21.51 24.82
CA ASN A 281 -1.73 22.12 25.27
C ASN A 281 -2.99 21.52 24.62
N GLY A 282 -3.00 20.20 24.42
CA GLY A 282 -4.12 19.47 23.82
C GLY A 282 -4.40 19.89 22.37
N GLY A 283 -3.37 19.96 21.53
CA GLY A 283 -3.52 20.31 20.11
C GLY A 283 -3.51 21.81 19.80
N LYS A 284 -3.38 22.70 20.80
CA LYS A 284 -3.52 24.15 20.60
C LYS A 284 -2.26 24.86 20.11
N LYS A 285 -1.09 24.26 20.27
CA LYS A 285 0.20 24.83 19.84
C LYS A 285 1.10 23.74 19.30
N LEU A 286 1.87 24.01 18.24
CA LEU A 286 2.95 23.11 17.82
C LEU A 286 3.99 22.96 18.93
N SER A 287 4.46 21.73 19.15
CA SER A 287 5.65 21.44 19.95
C SER A 287 6.91 21.81 19.16
N GLU A 288 8.09 21.59 19.74
CA GLU A 288 9.34 21.72 18.99
C GLU A 288 9.42 20.71 17.85
N SER A 289 9.20 19.43 18.12
CA SER A 289 9.16 18.37 17.11
C SER A 289 8.14 18.66 16.01
N GLY A 290 6.98 19.21 16.36
CA GLY A 290 5.97 19.57 15.36
C GLY A 290 6.34 20.78 14.50
N ARG A 291 7.10 21.75 15.03
CA ARG A 291 7.71 22.83 14.24
C ARG A 291 8.84 22.31 13.36
N THR A 292 9.63 21.35 13.87
CA THR A 292 10.70 20.72 13.09
C THR A 292 10.15 19.96 11.89
N TYR A 293 9.10 19.16 12.08
CA TYR A 293 8.45 18.47 10.96
C TYR A 293 7.88 19.45 9.94
N LEU A 294 7.15 20.49 10.38
CA LEU A 294 6.66 21.56 9.50
C LEU A 294 7.80 22.18 8.70
N SER A 295 8.88 22.61 9.36
CA SER A 295 10.03 23.22 8.68
C SER A 295 10.72 22.26 7.71
N ALA A 296 10.73 20.95 7.98
CA ALA A 296 11.34 19.97 7.10
C ALA A 296 10.51 19.77 5.82
N ILE A 297 9.19 19.60 5.94
CA ILE A 297 8.31 19.38 4.79
C ILE A 297 8.11 20.64 3.94
N SER A 298 8.18 21.84 4.53
CA SER A 298 8.11 23.11 3.79
C SER A 298 9.30 23.36 2.84
N LYS A 299 10.35 22.54 2.91
CA LYS A 299 11.46 22.60 1.92
C LYS A 299 11.04 22.07 0.55
N TYR A 300 10.01 21.24 0.50
CA TYR A 300 9.59 20.50 -0.70
C TYR A 300 8.27 21.02 -1.29
N HIS A 301 7.42 21.66 -0.47
CA HIS A 301 6.08 22.13 -0.84
C HIS A 301 5.66 23.39 -0.11
#